data_AF-A0A1D2UEQ7-F1
#
_entry.id   AF-A0A1D2UEQ7-F1
#
_cell.length_a   1.000
_cell.length_b   1.000
_cell.length_c   1.000
_cell.angle_alpha   90.00
_cell.angle_beta   90.00
_cell.angle_gamma   90.00
#
_symmetry.space_group_name_H-M   'P 1'
#
loop_
_entity.id
_entity.type
_entity.pdbx_description
1 polymer ?
#
loop_
_entity_poly.entity_id
_entity_poly.type
_entity_poly.pdbx_seq_one_letter_code
_entity_poly.pdbx_strand_id
1 'polypeptide(L)'
;MVAAVAIALTAFAPAALHASPLTYNLTLTPGAGSTIGGTGTFTIDGAPAATGNTTYSLALGNLNDLSFTLAGQTFTLAGDTDAFVVFQNGSLYDITFAQELGTGTNDRYALHTTGVYAFYYNNEQSGSYGTFTASQVPPTSTVPEPASLLLLTTGLFGGAGMLYRRMAPQRAS
;
A
#
# COMPACT_ATOMS: atom_id res chain seq x y z
N MET A 1 52.32 0.46 25.32
CA MET A 1 51.56 1.03 24.19
C MET A 1 51.13 -0.10 23.28
N VAL A 2 50.07 0.12 22.47
CA VAL A 2 49.43 -0.79 21.51
C VAL A 2 48.37 -1.70 22.15
N ALA A 3 47.12 -1.79 21.69
CA ALA A 3 46.23 -0.95 20.88
C ALA A 3 44.82 -1.54 21.09
N ALA A 4 43.82 -0.70 21.38
CA ALA A 4 42.43 -1.17 21.48
C ALA A 4 41.84 -1.27 20.07
N VAL A 5 41.46 -2.47 19.66
CA VAL A 5 40.80 -2.73 18.38
C VAL A 5 39.31 -2.44 18.55
N ALA A 6 38.82 -1.38 17.90
CA ALA A 6 37.40 -1.09 17.78
C ALA A 6 36.84 -1.83 16.56
N ILE A 7 35.96 -2.81 16.78
CA ILE A 7 35.24 -3.49 15.70
C ILE A 7 34.01 -2.63 15.37
N ALA A 8 34.08 -1.91 14.25
CA ALA A 8 32.93 -1.24 13.67
C ALA A 8 32.05 -2.29 12.96
N LEU A 9 30.99 -2.74 13.63
CA LEU A 9 29.99 -3.62 13.03
C LEU A 9 29.10 -2.77 12.10
N THR A 10 29.50 -2.66 10.84
CA THR A 10 28.65 -2.07 9.80
C THR A 10 27.55 -3.08 9.48
N ALA A 11 26.37 -2.89 10.07
CA ALA A 11 25.17 -3.62 9.69
C ALA A 11 24.73 -3.14 8.30
N PHE A 12 25.34 -3.68 7.25
CA PHE A 12 24.76 -3.64 5.91
C PHE A 12 23.55 -4.57 5.93
N ALA A 13 22.37 -4.03 6.22
CA ALA A 13 21.15 -4.72 5.89
C ALA A 13 21.09 -4.82 4.35
N PRO A 14 21.03 -6.03 3.77
CA PRO A 14 20.79 -6.15 2.33
C PRO A 14 19.43 -5.53 2.04
N ALA A 15 19.41 -4.46 1.23
CA ALA A 15 18.18 -4.01 0.59
C ALA A 15 17.76 -5.13 -0.36
N ALA A 16 16.89 -6.01 0.10
CA ALA A 16 16.22 -6.95 -0.78
C ALA A 16 15.45 -6.08 -1.80
N LEU A 17 15.87 -6.17 -3.06
CA LEU A 17 15.31 -5.41 -4.18
C LEU A 17 13.94 -6.00 -4.58
N HIS A 18 13.01 -6.08 -3.63
CA HIS A 18 11.62 -6.33 -3.94
C HIS A 18 11.01 -5.01 -4.40
N ALA A 19 10.19 -5.07 -5.45
CA ALA A 19 9.39 -3.92 -5.85
C ALA A 19 8.55 -3.50 -4.64
N SER A 20 8.73 -2.28 -4.16
CA SER A 20 7.95 -1.80 -3.03
C SER A 20 6.49 -1.72 -3.44
N PRO A 21 5.56 -2.29 -2.66
CA PRO A 21 4.14 -2.19 -2.94
C PRO A 21 3.70 -0.72 -2.91
N LEU A 22 2.81 -0.36 -3.82
CA LEU A 22 2.23 0.96 -3.97
C LEU A 22 0.73 0.85 -3.72
N THR A 23 0.23 1.60 -2.73
CA THR A 23 -1.19 1.66 -2.42
C THR A 23 -1.80 2.91 -3.05
N TYR A 24 -3.00 2.77 -3.59
CA TYR A 24 -3.79 3.86 -4.16
C TYR A 24 -5.13 3.95 -3.46
N ASN A 25 -5.59 5.17 -3.20
CA ASN A 25 -6.98 5.45 -2.84
C ASN A 25 -7.79 5.62 -4.12
N LEU A 26 -8.88 4.87 -4.23
CA LEU A 26 -9.86 4.94 -5.31
C LEU A 26 -11.07 5.76 -4.84
N THR A 27 -11.54 6.68 -5.69
CA THR A 27 -12.81 7.38 -5.49
C THR A 27 -13.68 7.19 -6.73
N LEU A 28 -14.93 6.77 -6.53
CA LEU A 28 -15.95 6.56 -7.56
C LEU A 28 -17.05 7.61 -7.35
N THR A 29 -17.10 8.60 -8.23
CA THR A 29 -18.00 9.76 -8.13
C THR A 29 -19.15 9.60 -9.10
N PRO A 30 -20.39 9.42 -8.63
CA PRO A 30 -21.53 9.15 -9.48
C PRO A 30 -21.84 10.34 -10.40
N GLY A 31 -22.16 10.03 -11.65
CA GLY A 31 -22.60 11.01 -12.64
C GLY A 31 -24.07 11.39 -12.46
N ALA A 32 -24.56 12.32 -13.29
CA ALA A 32 -25.95 12.71 -13.29
C ALA A 32 -26.87 11.50 -13.56
N GLY A 33 -27.90 11.33 -12.73
CA GLY A 33 -28.83 10.18 -12.82
C GLY A 33 -28.32 8.89 -12.15
N SER A 34 -27.12 8.90 -11.59
CA SER A 34 -26.57 7.81 -10.78
C SER A 34 -26.49 8.21 -9.31
N THR A 35 -26.73 7.27 -8.41
CA THR A 35 -26.69 7.49 -6.95
C THR A 35 -25.63 6.65 -6.24
N ILE A 36 -25.05 5.66 -6.93
CA ILE A 36 -24.12 4.71 -6.32
C ILE A 36 -22.69 5.18 -6.57
N GLY A 37 -22.13 5.87 -5.59
CA GLY A 37 -20.71 6.21 -5.49
C GLY A 37 -20.01 5.45 -4.37
N GLY A 38 -18.71 5.69 -4.23
CA GLY A 38 -17.94 5.06 -3.16
C GLY A 38 -16.44 5.34 -3.17
N THR A 39 -15.75 4.65 -2.27
CA THR A 39 -14.30 4.73 -2.11
C THR A 39 -13.71 3.33 -1.97
N GLY A 40 -12.42 3.22 -2.24
CA GLY A 40 -11.70 1.97 -2.10
C GLY A 40 -10.19 2.17 -2.04
N THR A 41 -9.49 1.06 -1.96
CA THR A 41 -8.03 0.98 -2.02
C THR A 41 -7.62 -0.19 -2.90
N PHE A 42 -6.46 -0.07 -3.54
CA PHE A 42 -5.79 -1.21 -4.14
C PHE A 42 -4.29 -1.07 -3.97
N THR A 43 -3.60 -2.20 -3.91
CA THR A 43 -2.15 -2.26 -3.72
C THR A 43 -1.52 -3.10 -4.83
N ILE A 44 -0.55 -2.52 -5.52
CA ILE A 44 0.17 -3.16 -6.63
C ILE A 44 1.65 -3.30 -6.29
N ASP A 45 2.30 -4.31 -6.84
CA ASP A 45 3.74 -4.50 -6.71
C ASP A 45 4.49 -3.80 -7.85
N GLY A 46 5.22 -2.75 -7.48
CA GLY A 46 6.03 -1.97 -8.40
C GLY A 46 5.26 -0.93 -9.20
N ALA A 47 5.97 0.13 -9.57
CA ALA A 47 5.39 1.26 -10.29
C ALA A 47 4.91 0.86 -11.70
N PRO A 48 3.75 1.36 -12.15
CA PRO A 48 3.32 1.20 -13.52
C PRO A 48 4.32 1.77 -14.51
N ALA A 49 4.40 1.18 -15.71
CA ALA A 49 5.23 1.73 -16.77
C ALA A 49 4.73 3.12 -17.18
N ALA A 50 5.68 4.05 -17.41
CA ALA A 50 5.36 5.40 -17.84
C ALA A 50 4.75 5.45 -19.27
N THR A 51 4.95 4.41 -20.07
CA THR A 51 4.40 4.25 -21.41
C THR A 51 3.83 2.85 -21.61
N GLY A 52 2.78 2.73 -22.43
CA GLY A 52 2.11 1.47 -22.70
C GLY A 52 1.14 1.04 -21.60
N ASN A 53 0.73 -0.23 -21.64
CA ASN A 53 -0.18 -0.81 -20.66
C ASN A 53 0.60 -1.64 -19.63
N THR A 54 0.27 -1.50 -18.35
CA THR A 54 0.74 -2.37 -17.27
C THR A 54 -0.46 -3.01 -16.59
N THR A 55 -0.47 -4.34 -16.51
CA THR A 55 -1.58 -5.10 -15.90
C THR A 55 -1.15 -5.70 -14.57
N TYR A 56 -2.00 -5.53 -13.57
CA TYR A 56 -1.87 -6.08 -12.24
C TYR A 56 -3.03 -7.02 -11.94
N SER A 57 -2.74 -8.23 -11.48
CA SER A 57 -3.75 -9.22 -11.11
C SER A 57 -3.20 -10.21 -10.09
N LEU A 58 -4.09 -10.92 -9.40
CA LEU A 58 -3.69 -12.03 -8.52
C LEU A 58 -2.96 -13.13 -9.27
N ALA A 59 -3.42 -13.45 -10.49
CA ALA A 59 -2.82 -14.49 -11.33
C ALA A 59 -1.36 -14.18 -11.69
N LEU A 60 -1.01 -12.90 -11.79
CA LEU A 60 0.36 -12.42 -12.02
C LEU A 60 1.16 -12.23 -10.72
N GLY A 61 0.53 -12.34 -9.56
CA GLY A 61 1.17 -12.17 -8.26
C GLY A 61 1.65 -10.75 -7.98
N ASN A 62 1.05 -9.74 -8.61
CA ASN A 62 1.46 -8.34 -8.51
C ASN A 62 0.31 -7.38 -8.14
N LEU A 63 -0.90 -7.91 -7.91
CA LEU A 63 -2.01 -7.22 -7.26
C LEU A 63 -2.20 -7.82 -5.88
N ASN A 64 -1.86 -7.07 -4.84
CA ASN A 64 -1.78 -7.57 -3.47
C ASN A 64 -3.10 -7.40 -2.73
N ASP A 65 -3.81 -6.32 -3.03
CA ASP A 65 -5.10 -6.00 -2.45
C ASP A 65 -5.96 -5.20 -3.42
N LEU A 66 -7.26 -5.40 -3.33
CA LEU A 66 -8.30 -4.61 -3.97
C LEU A 66 -9.53 -4.66 -3.08
N SER A 67 -9.97 -3.50 -2.63
CA SER A 67 -11.15 -3.36 -1.79
C SER A 67 -11.87 -2.07 -2.14
N PHE A 68 -13.19 -2.11 -2.27
CA PHE A 68 -13.98 -0.91 -2.46
C PHE A 68 -15.37 -1.07 -1.87
N THR A 69 -15.95 0.04 -1.45
CA THR A 69 -17.29 0.08 -0.88
C THR A 69 -18.22 0.87 -1.77
N LEU A 70 -19.28 0.23 -2.27
CA LEU A 70 -20.31 0.82 -3.12
C LEU A 70 -21.68 0.48 -2.56
N ALA A 71 -22.58 1.47 -2.50
CA ALA A 71 -23.94 1.29 -1.97
C ALA A 71 -24.01 0.63 -0.57
N GLY A 72 -22.99 0.86 0.28
CA GLY A 72 -22.90 0.26 1.62
C GLY A 72 -22.37 -1.18 1.65
N GLN A 73 -22.07 -1.78 0.49
CA GLN A 73 -21.48 -3.10 0.38
C GLN A 73 -19.98 -2.99 0.12
N THR A 74 -19.19 -3.80 0.82
CA THR A 74 -17.74 -3.89 0.61
C THR A 74 -17.42 -5.10 -0.25
N PHE A 75 -16.69 -4.85 -1.32
CA PHE A 75 -16.17 -5.83 -2.26
C PHE A 75 -14.67 -5.94 -2.03
N THR A 76 -14.16 -7.16 -2.06
CA THR A 76 -12.73 -7.42 -1.85
C THR A 76 -12.24 -8.45 -2.85
N LEU A 77 -10.93 -8.49 -3.04
CA LEU A 77 -10.24 -9.45 -3.90
C LEU A 77 -10.54 -10.93 -3.57
N ALA A 78 -10.96 -11.24 -2.34
CA ALA A 78 -11.42 -12.58 -1.97
C ALA A 78 -12.75 -12.98 -2.66
N GLY A 79 -13.53 -12.00 -3.09
CA GLY A 79 -14.78 -12.19 -3.83
C GLY A 79 -14.61 -12.35 -5.34
N ASP A 80 -13.46 -11.96 -5.88
CA ASP A 80 -13.10 -12.13 -7.28
C ASP A 80 -11.58 -12.30 -7.44
N THR A 81 -11.14 -13.54 -7.62
CA THR A 81 -9.72 -13.83 -7.81
C THR A 81 -9.21 -13.51 -9.22
N ASP A 82 -10.11 -13.27 -10.17
CA ASP A 82 -9.78 -12.93 -11.56
C ASP A 82 -9.75 -11.41 -11.80
N ALA A 83 -10.01 -10.62 -10.75
CA ALA A 83 -9.97 -9.17 -10.80
C ALA A 83 -8.58 -8.65 -11.23
N PHE A 84 -8.60 -7.55 -11.98
CA PHE A 84 -7.37 -6.92 -12.46
C PHE A 84 -7.47 -5.40 -12.51
N VAL A 85 -6.30 -4.78 -12.47
CA VAL A 85 -6.10 -3.33 -12.59
C VAL A 85 -5.15 -3.06 -13.74
N VAL A 86 -5.51 -2.16 -14.64
CA VAL A 86 -4.69 -1.74 -15.78
C VAL A 86 -4.34 -0.27 -15.64
N PHE A 87 -3.05 0.02 -15.77
CA PHE A 87 -2.55 1.36 -15.99
C PHE A 87 -2.18 1.55 -17.46
N GLN A 88 -2.52 2.71 -18.02
CA GLN A 88 -2.09 3.13 -19.35
C GLN A 88 -1.26 4.40 -19.21
N ASN A 89 -0.02 4.37 -19.70
CA ASN A 89 0.93 5.48 -19.64
C ASN A 89 1.06 6.07 -18.21
N GLY A 90 1.22 5.21 -17.21
CA GLY A 90 1.35 5.60 -15.80
C GLY A 90 0.05 6.03 -15.09
N SER A 91 -1.08 6.10 -15.78
CA SER A 91 -2.37 6.50 -15.20
C SER A 91 -3.33 5.31 -15.10
N LEU A 92 -4.16 5.26 -14.06
CA LEU A 92 -5.19 4.22 -13.93
C LEU A 92 -6.14 4.29 -15.12
N TYR A 93 -6.34 3.17 -15.81
CA TYR A 93 -7.15 3.06 -17.01
C TYR A 93 -8.37 2.16 -16.83
N ASP A 94 -8.18 1.00 -16.19
CA ASP A 94 -9.26 0.05 -15.97
C ASP A 94 -9.09 -0.70 -14.64
N ILE A 95 -10.22 -1.01 -14.03
CA ILE A 95 -10.37 -1.97 -12.95
C ILE A 95 -11.54 -2.83 -13.38
N THR A 96 -11.30 -4.13 -13.48
CA THR A 96 -12.37 -5.10 -13.74
C THR A 96 -12.48 -6.03 -12.54
N PHE A 97 -13.70 -6.15 -12.04
CA PHE A 97 -14.05 -6.97 -10.88
C PHE A 97 -15.48 -7.49 -11.05
N ALA A 98 -15.75 -8.73 -10.67
CA ALA A 98 -17.08 -9.31 -10.62
C ALA A 98 -17.24 -10.30 -9.46
N GLN A 99 -18.26 -10.11 -8.62
CA GLN A 99 -18.54 -10.96 -7.47
C GLN A 99 -20.05 -11.29 -7.40
N GLU A 100 -20.35 -12.53 -7.02
CA GLU A 100 -21.69 -12.92 -6.56
C GLU A 100 -21.75 -12.84 -5.03
N LEU A 101 -22.73 -12.11 -4.48
CA LEU A 101 -22.96 -12.09 -3.03
C LEU A 101 -24.02 -13.13 -2.66
N GLY A 102 -23.63 -14.06 -1.78
CA GLY A 102 -24.50 -15.12 -1.29
C GLY A 102 -24.56 -16.33 -2.23
N THR A 103 -24.47 -17.53 -1.67
CA THR A 103 -24.54 -18.77 -2.46
C THR A 103 -25.98 -19.03 -2.88
N GLY A 104 -26.26 -19.04 -4.19
CA GLY A 104 -27.59 -19.40 -4.72
C GLY A 104 -28.57 -18.22 -4.77
N THR A 105 -28.10 -17.02 -4.46
CA THR A 105 -28.77 -15.75 -4.75
C THR A 105 -28.11 -15.22 -6.01
N ASN A 106 -28.84 -15.11 -7.13
CA ASN A 106 -28.32 -14.56 -8.41
C ASN A 106 -27.96 -13.05 -8.32
N ASP A 107 -27.38 -12.60 -7.21
CA ASP A 107 -27.02 -11.22 -6.92
C ASP A 107 -25.58 -10.99 -7.37
N ARG A 108 -25.42 -10.89 -8.69
CA ARG A 108 -24.15 -10.59 -9.35
C ARG A 108 -23.90 -9.09 -9.42
N TYR A 109 -22.69 -8.71 -9.02
CA TYR A 109 -22.17 -7.36 -9.07
C TYR A 109 -20.91 -7.32 -9.93
N ALA A 110 -20.74 -6.26 -10.70
CA ALA A 110 -19.52 -6.05 -11.48
C ALA A 110 -19.12 -4.57 -11.48
N LEU A 111 -17.81 -4.31 -11.48
CA LEU A 111 -17.22 -3.00 -11.65
C LEU A 111 -16.28 -3.04 -12.85
N HIS A 112 -16.46 -2.08 -13.75
CA HIS A 112 -15.54 -1.79 -14.87
C HIS A 112 -15.21 -0.30 -14.85
N THR A 113 -13.97 0.10 -15.11
CA THR A 113 -13.58 1.52 -15.02
C THR A 113 -12.90 2.08 -16.27
N THR A 114 -13.22 1.57 -17.46
CA THR A 114 -12.60 2.08 -18.69
C THR A 114 -13.12 3.49 -19.05
N GLY A 115 -12.35 4.53 -18.69
CA GLY A 115 -12.65 5.96 -18.95
C GLY A 115 -13.74 6.57 -18.06
N VAL A 116 -14.75 5.78 -17.72
CA VAL A 116 -15.78 6.03 -16.69
C VAL A 116 -15.88 4.78 -15.83
N TYR A 117 -16.41 4.88 -14.61
CA TYR A 117 -16.82 3.67 -13.91
C TYR A 117 -18.24 3.27 -14.32
N ALA A 118 -18.46 1.96 -14.43
CA ALA A 118 -19.74 1.30 -14.58
C ALA A 118 -19.84 0.24 -13.48
N PHE A 119 -20.77 0.45 -12.55
CA PHE A 119 -21.09 -0.50 -11.50
C PHE A 119 -22.42 -1.17 -11.81
N TYR A 120 -22.38 -2.45 -12.11
CA TYR A 120 -23.52 -3.29 -12.40
C TYR A 120 -24.00 -4.01 -11.14
N TYR A 121 -25.32 -4.04 -10.94
CA TYR A 121 -25.98 -4.66 -9.80
C TYR A 121 -27.33 -5.26 -10.23
N ASN A 122 -27.99 -5.99 -9.32
CA ASN A 122 -29.25 -6.70 -9.60
C ASN A 122 -29.09 -7.69 -10.77
N ASN A 123 -28.10 -8.58 -10.65
CA ASN A 123 -27.71 -9.53 -11.69
C ASN A 123 -27.34 -8.85 -13.01
N GLU A 124 -26.58 -7.76 -12.92
CA GLU A 124 -26.15 -6.92 -14.05
C GLU A 124 -27.27 -6.24 -14.87
N GLN A 125 -28.52 -6.31 -14.43
CA GLN A 125 -29.66 -5.68 -15.13
C GLN A 125 -29.74 -4.17 -14.88
N SER A 126 -29.02 -3.66 -13.88
CA SER A 126 -28.98 -2.25 -13.52
C SER A 126 -27.53 -1.78 -13.45
N GLY A 127 -27.30 -0.52 -13.84
CA GLY A 127 -25.96 0.06 -13.91
C GLY A 127 -25.95 1.48 -13.34
N SER A 128 -24.91 1.80 -12.58
CA SER A 128 -24.60 3.15 -12.14
C SER A 128 -23.26 3.58 -12.73
N TYR A 129 -23.20 4.80 -13.24
CA TYR A 129 -22.06 5.30 -13.99
C TYR A 129 -21.56 6.62 -13.43
N GLY A 130 -20.27 6.89 -13.65
CA GLY A 130 -19.68 8.16 -13.28
C GLY A 130 -18.19 8.22 -13.54
N THR A 131 -17.48 9.07 -12.82
CA THR A 131 -16.04 9.23 -12.96
C THR A 131 -15.30 8.52 -11.84
N PHE A 132 -14.06 8.14 -12.09
CA PHE A 132 -13.20 7.56 -11.08
C PHE A 132 -11.86 8.29 -11.05
N THR A 133 -11.25 8.31 -9.88
CA THR A 133 -9.90 8.84 -9.68
C THR A 133 -9.13 7.92 -8.75
N ALA A 134 -7.82 7.80 -9.00
CA ALA A 134 -6.90 7.11 -8.12
C ALA A 134 -5.79 8.07 -7.69
N SER A 135 -5.50 8.10 -6.39
CA SER A 135 -4.39 8.88 -5.83
C SER A 135 -3.48 7.96 -5.03
N GLN A 136 -2.19 7.99 -5.35
CA GLN A 136 -1.21 7.17 -4.65
C GLN A 136 -1.09 7.62 -3.18
N VAL A 137 -1.12 6.66 -2.26
CA VAL A 137 -0.82 6.88 -0.85
C VAL A 137 0.69 7.05 -0.70
N PRO A 138 1.16 8.14 -0.04
CA PRO A 138 2.59 8.32 0.20
C PRO A 138 3.18 7.14 0.99
N PRO A 139 4.36 6.63 0.61
CA PRO A 139 4.99 5.55 1.35
C PRO A 139 5.34 6.01 2.78
N THR A 140 5.05 5.18 3.77
CA THR A 140 5.50 5.42 5.15
C THR A 140 6.98 5.07 5.26
N SER A 141 7.84 6.04 5.56
CA SER A 141 9.28 5.80 5.77
C SER A 141 9.49 4.92 7.01
N THR A 142 10.13 3.76 6.83
CA THR A 142 10.57 2.88 7.92
C THR A 142 11.93 3.26 8.48
N VAL A 143 12.58 4.29 7.93
CA VAL A 143 13.88 4.78 8.43
C VAL A 143 13.65 5.51 9.76
N PRO A 144 14.32 5.09 10.86
CA PRO A 144 14.27 5.81 12.12
C PRO A 144 14.61 7.28 11.90
N GLU A 145 13.78 8.17 12.42
CA GLU A 145 14.02 9.60 12.31
C GLU A 145 15.40 9.96 12.88
N PRO A 146 16.08 11.00 12.37
CA PRO A 146 17.42 11.40 12.85
C PRO A 146 17.50 11.56 14.39
N ALA A 147 16.38 11.90 15.02
CA ALA A 147 16.23 11.98 16.47
C ALA A 147 16.50 10.64 17.19
N SER A 148 16.15 9.50 16.60
CA SER A 148 16.43 8.17 17.15
C SER A 148 17.92 7.83 17.14
N LEU A 149 18.66 8.29 16.12
CA LEU A 149 20.12 8.18 16.08
C LEU A 149 20.78 9.11 17.10
N LEU A 150 20.25 10.31 17.27
CA LEU A 150 20.65 11.23 18.34
C LEU A 150 20.37 10.67 19.73
N LEU A 151 19.24 9.98 19.93
CA LEU A 151 18.91 9.34 21.20
C LEU A 151 19.81 8.12 21.47
N LEU A 152 20.11 7.32 20.45
CA LEU A 152 21.05 6.20 20.58
C LEU A 152 22.45 6.68 20.93
N THR A 153 22.94 7.74 20.26
CA THR A 153 24.26 8.32 20.53
C THR A 153 24.31 8.92 21.94
N THR A 154 23.32 9.74 22.32
CA THR A 154 23.27 10.32 23.68
C THR A 154 23.12 9.25 24.77
N GLY A 155 22.36 8.19 24.54
CA GLY A 155 22.27 7.03 25.43
C GLY A 155 23.62 6.32 25.60
N LEU A 156 24.38 6.13 24.52
CA LEU A 156 25.69 5.49 24.55
C LEU A 156 26.72 6.33 25.31
N PHE A 157 26.76 7.65 25.08
CA PHE A 157 27.65 8.57 25.80
C PHE A 157 27.25 8.74 27.27
N GLY A 158 25.95 8.80 27.57
CA GLY A 158 25.44 8.85 28.94
C GLY A 158 25.77 7.59 29.74
N GLY A 159 25.61 6.41 29.13
CA GLY A 159 25.97 5.13 29.74
C GLY A 159 27.47 4.98 30.02
N ALA A 160 28.31 5.39 29.06
CA ALA A 160 29.76 5.38 29.21
C ALA A 160 30.24 6.32 30.34
N GLY A 161 29.63 7.50 30.48
CA GLY A 161 29.94 8.45 31.55
C GLY A 161 29.58 7.94 32.95
N MET A 162 28.46 7.22 33.10
CA MET A 162 28.07 6.63 34.39
C MET A 162 28.97 5.46 34.79
N LEU A 163 29.41 4.63 33.84
CA LEU A 163 30.37 3.55 34.09
C LEU A 163 31.74 4.10 34.49
N TYR A 164 32.22 5.16 33.81
CA TYR A 164 33.47 5.84 34.15
C TYR A 164 33.46 6.39 35.59
N ARG A 165 32.32 6.94 36.04
CA ARG A 165 32.18 7.51 37.38
C ARG A 165 32.18 6.45 38.49
N ARG A 166 31.78 5.22 38.19
CA ARG A 166 31.81 4.08 39.14
C ARG A 166 33.18 3.41 39.25
N MET A 167 34.03 3.56 38.23
CA MET A 167 35.39 3.00 38.21
C MET A 167 36.46 4.04 38.59
N ALA A 168 36.08 5.31 38.78
CA ALA A 168 36.99 6.34 39.26
C ALA A 168 37.41 6.02 40.72
N PRO A 169 38.72 5.84 41.00
CA PRO A 169 39.18 5.55 42.36
C PRO A 169 38.88 6.74 43.27
N GLN A 170 38.32 6.47 44.46
CA GLN A 170 38.20 7.45 45.52
C GLN A 170 39.62 7.96 45.86
N ARG A 171 39.91 9.22 45.50
CA ARG A 171 41.10 9.89 46.04
C ARG A 171 40.84 10.17 47.51
N ALA A 172 41.52 9.42 48.37
CA ALA A 172 41.68 9.76 49.77
C ALA A 172 42.58 11.00 49.90
N SER A 173 42.06 12.04 50.54
CA SER A 173 42.76 13.14 51.22
C SER A 173 41.70 14.17 51.64
#